data_AF-W0QAS9-F1
#
_entry.id   AF-W0QAS9-F1
#
_cell.length_a   1.000
_cell.length_b   1.000
_cell.length_c   1.000
_cell.angle_alpha   90.00
_cell.angle_beta   90.00
_cell.angle_gamma   90.00
#
_symmetry.space_group_name_H-M   'P 1'
#
loop_
_entity.id
_entity.type
_entity.pdbx_description
1 polymer ?
#
loop_
_entity_poly.entity_id
_entity_poly.type
_entity_poly.pdbx_seq_one_letter_code
_entity_poly.pdbx_strand_id
1 'polypeptide(L)' 'MSKENNGWVSVEDRLPAIETDVLGLCNVLGKELILIVSLELADDECYFVAINHNGPDYENAIDVTHWRPLPEPPKED' A
#
# COMPACT_ATOMS: atom_id res chain seq x y z
N MET A 1 24.14 3.62 -10.59
CA MET A 1 23.11 2.57 -10.63
C MET A 1 21.80 3.30 -10.44
N SER A 2 20.97 3.43 -11.50
CA SER A 2 19.69 4.12 -11.38
C SER A 2 18.86 3.41 -10.31
N LYS A 3 18.28 4.18 -9.38
CA LYS A 3 17.34 3.73 -8.34
C LYS A 3 15.98 3.31 -8.96
N GLU A 4 15.97 2.72 -10.15
CA GLU A 4 14.73 2.31 -10.81
C GLU A 4 14.29 0.96 -10.26
N ASN A 5 13.59 0.98 -9.13
CA ASN A 5 12.88 -0.18 -8.59
C ASN A 5 11.50 -0.34 -9.26
N ASN A 6 11.40 -0.19 -10.59
CA ASN A 6 10.14 -0.31 -11.35
C ASN A 6 8.95 0.49 -10.79
N GLY A 7 9.22 1.64 -10.14
CA GLY A 7 8.21 2.51 -9.52
C GLY A 7 7.82 2.19 -8.07
N TRP A 8 8.46 1.19 -7.45
CA TRP A 8 8.30 0.91 -6.02
C TRP A 8 9.08 1.91 -5.15
N VAL A 9 8.45 2.34 -4.06
CA VAL A 9 8.95 3.29 -3.08
C VAL A 9 9.00 2.59 -1.72
N SER A 10 10.12 2.62 -1.03
CA SER A 10 10.21 2.11 0.36
C SER A 10 9.40 3.01 1.28
N VAL A 11 8.66 2.43 2.25
CA VAL A 11 7.95 3.22 3.28
C VAL A 11 8.92 4.00 4.17
N GLU A 12 10.17 3.55 4.29
CA GLU A 12 11.24 4.25 5.00
C GLU A 12 11.71 5.51 4.26
N ASP A 13 11.62 5.50 2.92
CA ASP A 13 11.95 6.67 2.10
C ASP A 13 10.81 7.69 2.11
N ARG A 14 9.58 7.23 1.90
CA ARG A 14 8.39 8.07 1.81
C ARG A 14 7.11 7.24 1.92
N LEU A 15 6.17 7.70 2.74
CA LEU A 15 4.81 7.17 2.79
C LEU A 15 3.94 7.71 1.63
N PRO A 16 2.92 6.97 1.16
CA PRO A 16 1.91 7.55 0.30
C PRO A 16 1.13 8.64 1.04
N ALA A 17 0.29 9.40 0.33
CA ALA A 17 -0.64 10.29 1.00
C ALA A 17 -1.64 9.48 1.84
N ILE A 18 -2.12 10.08 2.93
CA ILE A 18 -3.19 9.51 3.76
C ILE A 18 -4.44 9.31 2.90
N GLU A 19 -5.22 8.26 3.17
CA GLU A 19 -6.43 7.87 2.45
C GLU A 19 -6.19 7.64 0.94
N THR A 20 -5.00 7.16 0.57
CA THR A 20 -4.65 6.85 -0.82
C THR A 20 -4.40 5.36 -1.02
N ASP A 21 -5.22 4.75 -1.88
CA ASP A 21 -5.07 3.36 -2.30
C ASP A 21 -3.83 3.16 -3.17
N VAL A 22 -3.00 2.20 -2.80
CA VAL A 22 -1.75 1.84 -3.47
C VAL A 22 -1.59 0.33 -3.56
N LEU A 23 -0.74 -0.15 -4.48
CA LEU A 23 -0.22 -1.51 -4.38
C LEU A 23 0.86 -1.54 -3.31
N GLY A 24 0.68 -2.37 -2.28
CA GLY A 24 1.64 -2.58 -1.20
C GLY A 24 2.31 -3.94 -1.28
N LEU A 25 3.62 -3.98 -1.08
CA LEU A 25 4.38 -5.20 -0.78
C LEU A 25 4.31 -5.44 0.73
N CYS A 26 3.48 -6.40 1.11
CA CYS A 26 3.02 -6.63 2.47
C CYS A 26 3.62 -7.89 3.06
N ASN A 27 3.90 -7.88 4.36
CA ASN A 27 4.16 -9.09 5.13
C ASN A 27 2.92 -9.45 5.94
N VAL A 28 2.26 -10.54 5.58
CA VAL A 28 1.06 -11.03 6.27
C VAL A 28 1.33 -12.43 6.79
N LEU A 29 1.38 -12.57 8.13
CA LEU A 29 1.64 -13.85 8.80
C LEU A 29 2.94 -14.53 8.31
N GLY A 30 3.99 -13.74 8.07
CA GLY A 30 5.29 -14.24 7.60
C GLY A 30 5.34 -14.56 6.10
N LYS A 31 4.31 -14.20 5.32
CA LYS A 31 4.27 -14.36 3.87
C LYS A 31 4.30 -13.02 3.19
N GLU A 32 5.13 -12.91 2.16
CA GLU A 32 5.14 -11.75 1.28
C GLU A 32 3.97 -11.83 0.29
N LEU A 33 3.14 -10.79 0.27
CA LEU A 33 1.97 -10.66 -0.60
C LEU A 33 1.96 -9.27 -1.24
N ILE A 34 1.37 -9.17 -2.43
CA ILE A 34 1.02 -7.86 -3.03
C ILE A 34 -0.47 -7.66 -2.85
N LEU A 35 -0.85 -6.58 -2.16
CA LEU A 35 -2.23 -6.24 -1.84
C LEU A 35 -2.54 -4.79 -2.25
N ILE A 36 -3.82 -4.45 -2.38
CA ILE A 36 -4.25 -3.05 -2.38
C ILE A 36 -4.39 -2.63 -0.91
N VAL A 37 -3.71 -1.55 -0.55
CA VAL A 37 -3.68 -1.02 0.82
C VAL A 37 -3.88 0.50 0.81
N SER A 38 -4.42 1.04 1.89
CA SER A 38 -4.48 2.49 2.15
C SER A 38 -3.69 2.82 3.41
N LEU A 39 -3.06 4.00 3.42
CA LEU A 39 -2.46 4.57 4.62
C LEU A 39 -3.51 5.39 5.36
N GLU A 40 -3.86 4.98 6.57
CA GLU A 40 -4.90 5.62 7.39
C GLU A 40 -4.28 6.30 8.59
N LEU A 41 -4.93 7.36 9.08
CA LEU A 41 -4.55 8.09 10.28
C LEU A 41 -5.62 7.87 11.37
N ALA A 42 -5.25 7.28 12.49
CA ALA A 42 -6.09 7.27 13.69
C ALA A 42 -5.24 7.51 14.94
N ASP A 43 -5.78 8.27 15.88
CA ASP A 43 -5.13 8.59 17.16
C ASP A 43 -3.69 9.13 16.99
N ASP A 44 -3.48 10.00 15.99
CA ASP A 44 -2.18 10.59 15.60
C ASP A 44 -1.12 9.58 15.10
N GLU A 45 -1.51 8.33 14.83
CA GLU A 45 -0.65 7.29 14.28
C GLU A 45 -1.10 6.87 12.87
N CYS A 46 -0.12 6.66 11.98
CA CYS A 46 -0.37 6.16 10.63
C CYS A 46 -0.19 4.64 10.57
N TYR A 47 -1.13 3.93 9.98
CA TYR A 47 -1.06 2.50 9.75
C TYR A 47 -1.64 2.14 8.38
N PHE A 48 -1.18 1.02 7.82
CA PHE A 48 -1.76 0.51 6.58
C PHE A 48 -2.87 -0.48 6.87
N VAL A 49 -3.92 -0.44 6.06
CA VAL A 49 -5.04 -1.39 6.08
C VAL A 49 -5.23 -2.01 4.70
N ALA A 50 -5.71 -3.26 4.63
CA ALA A 50 -6.10 -3.85 3.36
C ALA A 50 -7.38 -3.23 2.84
N ILE A 51 -7.46 -3.03 1.52
CA ILE A 51 -8.71 -2.70 0.84
C ILE A 51 -9.35 -4.00 0.37
N ASN A 52 -10.56 -4.28 0.87
CA ASN A 52 -11.37 -5.42 0.48
C ASN A 52 -12.65 -4.96 -0.25
N HIS A 53 -13.52 -5.90 -0.62
CA HIS A 53 -14.75 -5.60 -1.37
C HIS A 53 -15.76 -4.71 -0.62
N ASN A 54 -15.63 -4.59 0.71
CA ASN A 54 -16.43 -3.72 1.57
C ASN A 54 -15.72 -2.40 1.91
N GLY A 55 -14.50 -2.16 1.40
CA GLY A 55 -13.67 -1.01 1.72
C GLY A 55 -12.47 -1.36 2.61
N PRO A 56 -11.92 -0.39 3.37
CA PRO A 56 -10.75 -0.60 4.22
C PRO A 56 -11.06 -1.52 5.41
N ASP A 57 -10.18 -2.49 5.66
CA ASP A 57 -10.22 -3.38 6.82
C ASP A 57 -9.51 -2.74 8.02
N TYR A 58 -10.24 -1.94 8.80
CA TYR A 58 -9.71 -1.29 10.00
C TYR A 58 -9.47 -2.23 11.18
N GLU A 59 -9.89 -3.51 11.09
CA GLU A 59 -9.67 -4.47 12.17
C GLU A 59 -8.24 -5.02 12.16
N ASN A 60 -7.55 -4.96 11.01
CA ASN A 60 -6.24 -5.57 10.82
C ASN A 60 -5.26 -4.61 10.14
N ALA A 61 -4.31 -4.08 10.93
CA ALA A 61 -3.16 -3.37 10.38
C ALA A 61 -2.25 -4.34 9.60
N ILE A 62 -1.64 -3.84 8.53
CA ILE A 62 -0.77 -4.61 7.65
C ILE A 62 0.62 -4.00 7.60
N ASP A 63 1.63 -4.84 7.75
CA ASP A 63 3.02 -4.44 7.58
C ASP A 63 3.32 -4.27 6.08
N VAL A 64 3.57 -3.04 5.65
CA VAL A 64 3.93 -2.70 4.27
C VAL A 64 5.39 -2.24 4.23
N THR A 65 6.18 -2.83 3.34
CA THR A 65 7.61 -2.46 3.18
C THR A 65 7.83 -1.51 2.02
N HIS A 66 7.08 -1.70 0.93
CA HIS A 66 7.18 -0.91 -0.28
C HIS A 66 5.80 -0.68 -0.87
N TRP A 67 5.62 0.44 -1.57
CA TRP A 67 4.37 0.74 -2.27
C TRP A 67 4.61 1.32 -3.66
N ARG A 68 3.57 1.30 -4.49
CA ARG A 68 3.50 2.04 -5.75
C ARG A 68 2.06 2.47 -6.04
N PRO A 69 1.83 3.52 -6.84
CA PRO A 69 0.49 3.85 -7.29
C PRO A 69 -0.19 2.66 -7.98
N LEU A 70 -1.51 2.58 -7.86
CA LEU A 70 -2.32 1.64 -8.64
C LEU A 70 -2.04 1.84 -10.14
N PRO A 71 -1.94 0.77 -10.94
CA PRO A 71 -1.84 0.90 -12.38
C PRO A 71 -3.10 1.55 -12.93
N GLU A 72 -2.95 2.36 -13.97
CA GLU A 72 -4.11 2.85 -14.72
C GLU A 72 -4.87 1.65 -15.31
N PRO A 73 -6.21 1.63 -15.26
CA PRO A 73 -6.99 0.64 -15.97
C PRO A 73 -6.60 0.59 -17.46
N PRO A 74 -6.75 -0.56 -18.13
CA PRO A 74 -6.61 -0.63 -19.58
C PRO A 74 -7.54 0.39 -20.22
N LYS A 75 -7.04 1.08 -21.27
CA LYS A 75 -7.89 1.94 -22.09
C LYS A 75 -8.86 1.03 -22.86
N GLU A 76 -10.13 1.43 -22.93
CA GLU A 76 -11.07 0.80 -23.86
C GLU A 76 -10.63 1.17 -25.30
N ASP A 77 -10.63 0.19 -26.21
CA ASP A 77 -10.35 0.39 -27.64
C ASP A 77 -11.48 1.13 -28.37
#